data_AF-A0AAJ2UIA1-F1
#
_entry.id   AF-A0AAJ2UIA1-F1
#
_cell.length_a   1.000
_cell.length_b   1.000
_cell.length_c   1.000
_cell.angle_alpha   90.00
_cell.angle_beta   90.00
_cell.angle_gamma   90.00
#
_symmetry.space_group_name_H-M   'P 1'
#
loop_
_entity.id
_entity.type
_entity.pdbx_description
1 polymer ?
#
loop_
_entity_poly.entity_id
_entity_poly.type
_entity_poly.pdbx_seq_one_letter_code
_entity_poly.pdbx_strand_id
1 'polypeptide(L)'
;MNTTQDGRPIPPAHADERAMLEAWLDFHRATLALKCSGLKDDQLRLPAAAPSSMTLLGLVQHLAEVERNWFQRVFAGRHLPPVFGQSNGDGFALQPDQGLDEAMAAWQGEVARGRELIADASLDDSGRLSEEEARQLGGIPGGPESHRSAHGRNTDGGGWSRAFSLWGQPGA
;
A
#
# COMPACT_ATOMS: atom_id res chain seq x y z
N MET A 1 -14.05 -13.40 -15.91
CA MET A 1 -13.70 -13.05 -14.51
C MET A 1 -14.99 -13.04 -13.72
N ASN A 2 -15.06 -13.79 -12.62
CA ASN A 2 -16.23 -13.75 -11.74
C ASN A 2 -16.18 -12.45 -10.93
N THR A 3 -17.32 -11.77 -10.83
CA THR A 3 -17.46 -10.54 -10.04
C THR A 3 -18.51 -10.75 -8.96
N THR A 4 -18.33 -10.12 -7.82
CA THR A 4 -19.35 -10.05 -6.76
C THR A 4 -20.57 -9.26 -7.25
N GLN A 5 -21.68 -9.33 -6.51
CA GLN A 5 -22.89 -8.55 -6.82
C GLN A 5 -22.63 -7.04 -6.81
N ASP A 6 -21.67 -6.58 -6.03
CA ASP A 6 -21.23 -5.17 -5.96
C ASP A 6 -20.11 -4.83 -6.98
N GLY A 7 -19.82 -5.71 -7.94
CA GLY A 7 -18.95 -5.44 -9.09
C GLY A 7 -17.44 -5.62 -8.87
N ARG A 8 -17.01 -6.06 -7.68
CA ARG A 8 -15.59 -6.31 -7.39
C ARG A 8 -15.13 -7.64 -8.01
N PRO A 9 -13.87 -7.75 -8.47
CA PRO A 9 -13.33 -9.02 -8.97
C PRO A 9 -13.25 -10.02 -7.82
N ILE A 10 -13.71 -11.25 -8.03
CA ILE A 10 -13.58 -12.32 -7.04
C ILE A 10 -12.20 -12.97 -7.21
N PRO A 11 -11.35 -12.99 -6.17
CA PRO A 11 -10.11 -13.75 -6.20
C PRO A 11 -10.40 -15.23 -6.49
N PRO A 12 -9.62 -15.90 -7.35
CA PRO A 12 -9.81 -17.31 -7.64
C PRO A 12 -9.66 -18.14 -6.35
N ALA A 13 -10.45 -19.21 -6.20
CA ALA A 13 -10.35 -20.09 -5.03
C ALA A 13 -9.01 -20.85 -4.96
N HIS A 14 -8.36 -21.05 -6.11
CA HIS A 14 -7.05 -21.66 -6.24
C HIS A 14 -6.36 -21.12 -7.49
N ALA A 15 -5.13 -20.65 -7.36
CA ALA A 15 -4.26 -20.18 -8.44
C ALA A 15 -2.80 -20.30 -8.01
N ASP A 16 -1.86 -20.07 -8.93
CA ASP A 16 -0.46 -19.88 -8.54
C ASP A 16 -0.29 -18.65 -7.63
N GLU A 17 0.85 -18.56 -6.95
CA GLU A 17 1.11 -17.55 -5.92
C GLU A 17 0.97 -16.12 -6.47
N ARG A 18 1.53 -15.84 -7.65
CA ARG A 18 1.45 -14.52 -8.29
C ARG A 18 -0.01 -14.16 -8.59
N ALA A 19 -0.71 -15.05 -9.30
CA ALA A 19 -2.09 -14.82 -9.69
C ALA A 19 -3.01 -14.65 -8.47
N MET A 20 -2.73 -15.37 -7.38
CA MET A 20 -3.45 -15.22 -6.11
C MET A 20 -3.21 -13.83 -5.50
N LEU A 21 -1.95 -13.41 -5.35
CA LEU A 21 -1.59 -12.12 -4.76
C LEU A 21 -2.15 -10.94 -5.56
N GLU A 22 -2.00 -10.96 -6.88
CA GLU A 22 -2.50 -9.92 -7.77
C GLU A 22 -4.04 -9.85 -7.72
N ALA A 23 -4.73 -10.98 -7.69
CA ALA A 23 -6.19 -11.01 -7.59
C ALA A 23 -6.70 -10.46 -6.24
N TRP A 24 -6.02 -10.75 -5.13
CA TRP A 24 -6.36 -10.16 -3.83
C TRP A 24 -6.10 -8.65 -3.80
N LEU A 25 -4.99 -8.18 -4.37
CA LEU A 25 -4.74 -6.74 -4.51
C LEU A 25 -5.84 -6.06 -5.31
N ASP A 26 -6.27 -6.65 -6.42
CA ASP A 26 -7.33 -6.11 -7.25
C ASP A 26 -8.69 -6.09 -6.52
N PHE A 27 -8.99 -7.11 -5.73
CA PHE A 27 -10.18 -7.13 -4.87
C PHE A 27 -10.15 -6.02 -3.82
N HIS A 28 -9.02 -5.78 -3.16
CA HIS A 28 -8.89 -4.71 -2.17
C HIS A 28 -8.96 -3.32 -2.80
N ARG A 29 -8.31 -3.11 -3.95
CA ARG A 29 -8.41 -1.87 -4.75
C ARG A 29 -9.87 -1.61 -5.16
N ALA A 30 -10.57 -2.61 -5.70
CA ALA A 30 -11.97 -2.48 -6.04
C ALA A 30 -12.86 -2.20 -4.81
N THR A 31 -12.51 -2.76 -3.65
CA THR A 31 -13.23 -2.51 -2.40
C THR A 31 -13.11 -1.05 -1.95
N LEU A 32 -11.91 -0.46 -1.99
CA LEU A 32 -11.76 0.95 -1.63
C LEU A 32 -12.54 1.86 -2.59
N ALA A 33 -12.45 1.61 -3.90
CA ALA A 33 -13.20 2.38 -4.90
C ALA A 33 -14.72 2.29 -4.64
N LEU A 34 -15.22 1.09 -4.33
CA LEU A 34 -16.62 0.88 -3.97
C LEU A 34 -17.02 1.65 -2.70
N LYS A 35 -16.14 1.73 -1.68
CA LYS A 35 -16.42 2.49 -0.44
C LYS A 35 -16.52 4.00 -0.67
N CYS A 36 -15.88 4.51 -1.71
CA CYS A 36 -15.97 5.92 -2.10
C CYS A 36 -17.15 6.21 -3.03
N SER A 37 -17.70 5.18 -3.68
CA SER A 37 -18.76 5.31 -4.69
C SER A 37 -20.05 5.91 -4.12
N GLY A 38 -20.56 6.95 -4.80
CA GLY A 38 -21.83 7.58 -4.47
C GLY A 38 -21.79 8.53 -3.26
N LEU A 39 -20.61 8.74 -2.67
CA LEU A 39 -20.41 9.73 -1.60
C LEU A 39 -20.14 11.12 -2.18
N LYS A 40 -20.60 12.15 -1.46
CA LYS A 40 -20.29 13.55 -1.74
C LYS A 40 -18.96 13.95 -1.11
N ASP A 41 -18.34 15.02 -1.62
CA ASP A 41 -17.04 15.51 -1.15
C ASP A 41 -17.04 15.82 0.36
N ASP A 42 -18.09 16.44 0.88
CA ASP A 42 -18.24 16.73 2.31
C ASP A 42 -18.22 15.45 3.16
N GLN A 43 -18.88 14.38 2.71
CA GLN A 43 -18.91 13.09 3.41
C GLN A 43 -17.54 12.39 3.40
N LEU A 44 -16.77 12.54 2.32
CA LEU A 44 -15.45 11.92 2.18
C LEU A 44 -14.39 12.56 3.08
N ARG A 45 -14.61 13.81 3.49
CA ARG A 45 -13.75 14.58 4.40
C ARG A 45 -14.12 14.42 5.87
N LEU A 46 -15.20 13.71 6.19
CA LEU A 46 -15.55 13.41 7.57
C LEU A 46 -14.63 12.31 8.14
N PRO A 47 -14.23 12.42 9.42
CA PRO A 47 -13.59 11.31 10.11
C PRO A 47 -14.48 10.07 10.08
N ALA A 48 -13.93 8.94 9.63
CA ALA A 48 -14.69 7.72 9.41
C ALA A 48 -15.16 7.07 10.73
N ALA A 49 -14.37 7.20 11.81
CA ALA A 49 -14.71 6.70 13.13
C ALA A 49 -13.91 7.42 14.22
N ALA A 50 -14.57 7.87 15.29
CA ALA A 50 -13.88 8.40 16.46
C ALA A 50 -13.13 7.27 17.21
N PRO A 51 -11.94 7.52 17.78
CA PRO A 51 -11.23 8.81 17.88
C PRO A 51 -10.31 9.13 16.69
N SER A 52 -10.34 8.32 15.62
CA SER A 52 -9.46 8.50 14.46
C SER A 52 -9.84 9.73 13.66
N SER A 53 -8.84 10.49 13.21
CA SER A 53 -8.99 11.58 12.24
C SER A 53 -8.98 11.10 10.79
N MET A 54 -8.88 9.79 10.55
CA MET A 54 -8.82 9.21 9.22
C MET A 54 -10.11 9.50 8.43
N THR A 55 -9.94 10.07 7.24
CA THR A 55 -11.01 10.35 6.29
C THR A 55 -10.90 9.41 5.09
N LEU A 56 -12.00 9.19 4.36
CA LEU A 56 -11.95 8.36 3.16
C LEU A 56 -11.12 9.03 2.04
N LEU A 57 -11.22 10.36 1.90
CA LEU A 57 -10.39 11.09 0.95
C LEU A 57 -8.90 10.94 1.29
N GLY A 58 -8.54 11.08 2.56
CA GLY A 58 -7.16 10.91 3.02
C GLY A 58 -6.67 9.48 2.84
N LEU A 59 -7.54 8.48 2.99
CA LEU A 59 -7.19 7.09 2.73
C LEU A 59 -6.88 6.81 1.25
N VAL A 60 -7.63 7.40 0.31
CA VAL A 60 -7.33 7.28 -1.13
C VAL A 60 -5.99 7.92 -1.46
N GLN A 61 -5.73 9.11 -0.91
CA GLN A 61 -4.45 9.80 -1.10
C GLN A 61 -3.29 8.98 -0.52
N HIS A 62 -3.45 8.45 0.69
CA HIS A 62 -2.49 7.55 1.32
C HIS A 62 -2.22 6.31 0.47
N LEU A 63 -3.24 5.66 -0.10
CA LEU A 63 -3.01 4.49 -0.95
C LEU A 63 -2.27 4.82 -2.25
N ALA A 64 -2.43 6.01 -2.82
CA ALA A 64 -1.58 6.43 -3.95
C ALA A 64 -0.09 6.50 -3.53
N GLU A 65 0.20 7.05 -2.35
CA GLU A 65 1.55 7.10 -1.81
C GLU A 65 2.10 5.71 -1.50
N VAL A 66 1.29 4.81 -0.92
CA VAL A 66 1.67 3.42 -0.66
C VAL A 66 2.03 2.68 -1.94
N GLU A 67 1.23 2.81 -3.01
CA GLU A 67 1.51 2.20 -4.32
C GLU A 67 2.83 2.75 -4.91
N ARG A 68 3.03 4.07 -4.87
CA ARG A 68 4.28 4.70 -5.33
C ARG A 68 5.48 4.22 -4.52
N ASN A 69 5.34 4.15 -3.21
CA ASN A 69 6.42 3.79 -2.32
C ASN A 69 6.89 2.36 -2.59
N TRP A 70 5.99 1.39 -2.56
CA TRP A 70 6.36 -0.03 -2.70
C TRP A 70 6.85 -0.37 -4.11
N PHE A 71 6.12 0.04 -5.15
CA PHE A 71 6.49 -0.36 -6.51
C PHE A 71 7.58 0.51 -7.12
N GLN A 72 7.53 1.83 -6.92
CA GLN A 72 8.49 2.71 -7.57
C GLN A 72 9.74 2.96 -6.72
N ARG A 73 9.60 3.28 -5.43
CA ARG A 73 10.77 3.60 -4.59
C ARG A 73 11.48 2.37 -4.10
N VAL A 74 10.75 1.41 -3.53
CA VAL A 74 11.33 0.21 -2.92
C VAL A 74 11.71 -0.81 -3.98
N PHE A 75 10.76 -1.23 -4.80
CA PHE A 75 11.01 -2.28 -5.81
C PHE A 75 11.89 -1.78 -6.96
N ALA A 76 11.51 -0.68 -7.61
CA ALA A 76 12.27 -0.14 -8.75
C ALA A 76 13.42 0.80 -8.37
N GLY A 77 13.65 1.07 -7.08
CA GLY A 77 14.76 1.91 -6.60
C GLY A 77 14.70 3.37 -7.03
N ARG A 78 13.52 3.89 -7.41
CA ARG A 78 13.39 5.26 -7.95
C ARG A 78 13.32 6.30 -6.84
N HIS A 79 14.01 7.42 -7.02
CA HIS A 79 13.89 8.56 -6.13
C HIS A 79 12.79 9.51 -6.62
N LEU A 80 11.56 9.32 -6.14
CA LEU A 80 10.39 10.12 -6.52
C LEU A 80 9.83 10.91 -5.35
N PRO A 81 9.35 12.15 -5.56
CA PRO A 81 8.69 12.92 -4.51
C PRO A 81 7.36 12.26 -4.09
N PRO A 82 6.79 12.64 -2.93
CA PRO A 82 5.43 12.25 -2.53
C PRO A 82 4.39 12.64 -3.58
N VAL A 83 3.30 11.87 -3.69
CA VAL A 83 2.23 12.09 -4.67
C VAL A 83 1.55 13.44 -4.44
N PHE A 84 1.25 13.79 -3.19
CA PHE A 84 0.48 14.99 -2.83
C PHE A 84 1.35 16.11 -2.21
N GLY A 85 2.61 16.18 -2.60
CA GLY A 85 3.53 17.24 -2.18
C GLY A 85 4.33 16.91 -0.91
N GLN A 86 5.44 17.61 -0.72
CA GLN A 86 6.43 17.27 0.31
C GLN A 86 5.92 17.38 1.76
N SER A 87 4.94 18.26 2.00
CA SER A 87 4.32 18.41 3.32
C SER A 87 3.32 17.31 3.66
N ASN A 88 2.95 16.46 2.70
CA ASN A 88 1.98 15.38 2.85
C ASN A 88 2.64 14.03 2.55
N GLY A 89 3.73 13.73 3.26
CA GLY A 89 4.56 12.55 3.00
C GLY A 89 3.85 11.21 3.25
N ASP A 90 2.81 11.19 4.09
CA ASP A 90 1.98 9.99 4.32
C ASP A 90 0.68 9.99 3.49
N GLY A 91 0.34 11.08 2.81
CA GLY A 91 -0.88 11.18 2.01
C GLY A 91 -2.17 11.36 2.81
N PHE A 92 -2.17 11.53 4.14
CA PHE A 92 -3.41 11.72 4.90
C PHE A 92 -3.85 13.19 5.00
N ALA A 93 -2.95 14.15 4.77
CA ALA A 93 -3.23 15.56 4.95
C ALA A 93 -4.07 16.12 3.78
N LEU A 94 -5.33 16.41 4.06
CA LEU A 94 -6.25 16.95 3.06
C LEU A 94 -5.93 18.41 2.71
N GLN A 95 -5.95 18.72 1.42
CA GLN A 95 -5.97 20.10 0.93
C GLN A 95 -7.39 20.52 0.50
N PRO A 96 -7.78 21.79 0.66
CA PRO A 96 -9.11 22.28 0.30
C PRO A 96 -9.43 22.20 -1.20
N ASP A 97 -8.42 22.28 -2.05
CA ASP A 97 -8.51 22.28 -3.50
C ASP A 97 -8.42 20.89 -4.15
N GLN A 98 -8.05 19.87 -3.37
CA GLN A 98 -7.93 18.49 -3.86
C GLN A 98 -9.21 17.69 -3.59
N GLY A 99 -9.83 17.20 -4.65
CA GLY A 99 -11.05 16.39 -4.59
C GLY A 99 -10.82 14.88 -4.75
N LEU A 100 -11.90 14.11 -4.59
CA LEU A 100 -11.86 12.65 -4.76
C LEU A 100 -11.41 12.24 -6.18
N ASP A 101 -11.91 12.90 -7.21
CA ASP A 101 -11.60 12.52 -8.60
C ASP A 101 -10.10 12.63 -8.90
N GLU A 102 -9.45 13.68 -8.41
CA GLU A 102 -8.00 13.86 -8.51
C GLU A 102 -7.25 12.79 -7.72
N ALA A 103 -7.65 12.54 -6.47
CA ALA A 103 -7.02 11.53 -5.63
C ALA A 103 -7.16 10.11 -6.22
N MET A 104 -8.33 9.79 -6.77
CA MET A 104 -8.60 8.52 -7.46
C MET A 104 -7.78 8.40 -8.74
N ALA A 105 -7.70 9.45 -9.55
CA ALA A 105 -6.90 9.44 -10.76
C ALA A 105 -5.41 9.25 -10.46
N ALA A 106 -4.88 9.95 -9.44
CA ALA A 106 -3.51 9.77 -8.98
C ALA A 106 -3.26 8.33 -8.51
N TRP A 107 -4.13 7.80 -7.64
CA TRP A 107 -4.01 6.43 -7.15
C TRP A 107 -4.06 5.39 -8.27
N GLN A 108 -5.01 5.49 -9.21
CA GLN A 108 -5.09 4.58 -10.35
C GLN A 108 -3.86 4.68 -11.27
N GLY A 109 -3.29 5.87 -11.43
CA GLY A 109 -2.02 6.06 -12.13
C GLY A 109 -0.85 5.33 -11.47
N GLU A 110 -0.76 5.39 -10.13
CA GLU A 110 0.27 4.67 -9.37
C GLU A 110 0.06 3.15 -9.43
N VAL A 111 -1.19 2.67 -9.37
CA VAL A 111 -1.52 1.24 -9.57
C VAL A 111 -1.09 0.76 -10.95
N ALA A 112 -1.41 1.51 -12.00
CA ALA A 112 -1.02 1.16 -13.36
C ALA A 112 0.50 1.09 -13.51
N ARG A 113 1.22 2.06 -12.94
CA ARG A 113 2.67 2.07 -12.93
C ARG A 113 3.27 0.90 -12.15
N GLY A 114 2.67 0.55 -11.02
CA GLY A 114 3.10 -0.61 -10.23
C GLY A 114 3.00 -1.90 -11.03
N ARG A 115 1.88 -2.10 -11.74
CA ARG A 115 1.68 -3.25 -12.64
C ARG A 115 2.72 -3.31 -13.76
N GLU A 116 3.03 -2.19 -14.39
CA GLU A 116 4.08 -2.12 -15.41
C GLU A 116 5.46 -2.54 -14.87
N LEU A 117 5.78 -2.12 -13.64
CA LEU A 117 7.09 -2.39 -13.04
C LEU A 117 7.30 -3.86 -12.65
N ILE A 118 6.23 -4.55 -12.25
CA ILE A 118 6.30 -5.94 -11.79
C ILE A 118 5.92 -6.97 -12.86
N ALA A 119 5.55 -6.54 -14.07
CA ALA A 119 5.03 -7.41 -15.11
C ALA A 119 6.00 -8.55 -15.48
N ASP A 120 7.29 -8.25 -15.54
CA ASP A 120 8.35 -9.20 -15.88
C ASP A 120 9.20 -9.63 -14.66
N ALA A 121 8.78 -9.24 -13.45
CA ALA A 121 9.51 -9.55 -12.21
C ALA A 121 9.33 -11.01 -11.80
N SER A 122 10.34 -11.59 -11.15
CA SER A 122 10.18 -12.83 -10.38
C SER A 122 9.57 -12.53 -9.00
N LEU A 123 8.94 -13.52 -8.38
CA LEU A 123 8.53 -13.43 -6.97
C LEU A 123 9.73 -13.44 -6.00
N ASP A 124 10.89 -13.90 -6.46
CA ASP A 124 12.14 -13.88 -5.70
C ASP A 124 12.85 -12.52 -5.76
N ASP A 125 12.41 -11.62 -6.64
CA ASP A 125 12.99 -10.28 -6.75
C ASP A 125 12.59 -9.45 -5.53
N SER A 126 13.58 -8.77 -4.92
CA SER A 126 13.36 -7.98 -3.72
C SER A 126 13.76 -6.52 -3.94
N GLY A 127 12.89 -5.63 -3.47
CA GLY A 127 13.20 -4.20 -3.36
C GLY A 127 14.02 -3.88 -2.13
N ARG A 128 14.53 -2.65 -2.07
CA ARG A 128 15.25 -2.12 -0.90
C ARG A 128 14.46 -0.99 -0.26
N LEU A 129 14.06 -1.20 0.98
CA LEU A 129 13.49 -0.16 1.82
C LEU A 129 14.63 0.70 2.40
N SER A 130 14.47 2.02 2.42
CA SER A 130 15.47 2.86 3.09
C SER A 130 15.45 2.63 4.61
N GLU A 131 16.58 2.89 5.29
CA GLU A 131 16.65 2.74 6.75
C GLU A 131 15.67 3.67 7.49
N GLU A 132 15.36 4.81 6.89
CA GLU A 132 14.42 5.79 7.45
C GLU A 132 12.97 5.28 7.35
N GLU A 133 12.56 4.75 6.20
CA GLU A 133 11.24 4.13 6.01
C GLU A 133 11.08 2.85 6.84
N ALA A 134 12.14 2.04 6.97
CA ALA A 134 12.14 0.86 7.84
C ALA A 134 11.90 1.21 9.32
N ARG A 135 12.45 2.35 9.77
CA ARG A 135 12.26 2.85 11.14
C ARG A 135 10.81 3.29 11.38
N GLN A 136 10.15 3.85 10.36
CA GLN A 136 8.74 4.25 10.43
C GLN A 136 7.78 3.06 10.42
N LEU A 137 8.11 1.97 9.72
CA LEU A 137 7.28 0.76 9.65
C LEU A 137 7.42 -0.19 10.86
N GLY A 138 8.43 -0.02 11.72
CA GLY A 138 8.63 -0.92 12.85
C GLY A 138 9.87 -0.70 13.71
N GLY A 139 10.23 0.56 14.01
CA GLY A 139 11.38 0.85 14.86
C GLY A 139 11.27 0.21 16.25
N ILE A 140 12.02 -0.87 16.50
CA ILE A 140 12.42 -1.25 17.86
C ILE A 140 13.35 -0.12 18.37
N PRO A 141 13.05 0.53 19.50
CA PRO A 141 13.96 1.52 20.05
C PRO A 141 15.11 0.81 20.78
N GLY A 142 16.32 1.01 20.27
CA GLY A 142 17.57 0.79 21.03
C GLY A 142 18.45 -0.35 20.54
N GLY A 143 19.66 0.01 20.10
CA GLY A 143 20.80 -0.91 20.03
C GLY A 143 22.04 -0.21 19.49
N PRO A 144 23.04 0.13 20.32
CA PRO A 144 24.31 0.64 19.85
C PRO A 144 25.30 -0.48 19.52
N GLU A 145 26.10 -0.18 18.49
CA GLU A 145 27.51 -0.52 18.26
C GLU A 145 27.94 -1.98 18.00
N SER A 146 28.37 -2.17 16.75
CA SER A 146 29.61 -2.81 16.30
C SER A 146 30.18 -3.98 17.12
N HIS A 147 30.16 -5.17 16.53
CA HIS A 147 31.34 -6.04 16.52
C HIS A 147 31.45 -6.80 15.20
N ARG A 148 32.60 -6.61 14.55
CA ARG A 148 33.10 -7.38 13.42
C ARG A 148 33.41 -8.81 13.86
N SER A 149 32.88 -9.83 13.17
CA SER A 149 33.67 -10.91 12.54
C SER A 149 32.83 -12.05 11.96
N ALA A 150 33.17 -12.36 10.71
CA ALA A 150 33.36 -13.66 10.07
C ALA A 150 32.21 -14.70 9.99
N HIS A 151 31.95 -15.06 8.72
CA HIS A 151 31.55 -16.37 8.21
C HIS A 151 30.15 -16.90 8.52
N GLY A 152 29.39 -17.11 7.45
CA GLY A 152 28.28 -18.07 7.43
C GLY A 152 27.09 -17.53 6.66
N ARG A 153 26.85 -18.11 5.48
CA ARG A 153 25.61 -18.00 4.71
C ARG A 153 24.41 -18.10 5.65
N ASN A 154 23.48 -17.15 5.61
CA ASN A 154 22.15 -17.38 6.14
C ASN A 154 21.09 -16.91 5.16
N THR A 155 20.32 -17.89 4.70
CA THR A 155 19.07 -17.80 3.96
C THR A 155 17.98 -17.32 4.92
N ASP A 156 17.43 -16.12 4.73
CA ASP A 156 16.30 -15.65 5.53
C ASP A 156 15.16 -15.20 4.61
N GLY A 157 14.37 -16.17 4.16
CA GLY A 157 12.98 -15.96 3.77
C GLY A 157 12.11 -16.06 5.01
N GLY A 158 11.48 -14.96 5.44
CA GLY A 158 10.62 -15.00 6.63
C GLY A 158 9.98 -13.70 7.10
N GLY A 159 10.17 -12.57 6.41
CA GLY A 159 9.62 -11.28 6.86
C GLY A 159 8.13 -11.07 6.56
N TRP A 160 7.62 -11.66 5.48
CA TRP A 160 6.33 -11.26 4.90
C TRP A 160 5.10 -11.84 5.63
N SER A 161 5.19 -13.01 6.26
CA SER A 161 4.03 -13.65 6.89
C SER A 161 3.47 -12.92 8.11
N ARG A 162 4.25 -12.08 8.80
CA ARG A 162 3.80 -11.43 10.03
C ARG A 162 3.00 -10.13 9.79
N ALA A 163 3.26 -9.41 8.71
CA ALA A 163 2.54 -8.18 8.39
C ALA A 163 1.09 -8.46 7.94
N PHE A 164 0.86 -9.52 7.16
CA PHE A 164 -0.48 -9.90 6.69
C PHE A 164 -1.37 -10.51 7.79
N SER A 165 -0.76 -11.10 8.83
CA SER A 165 -1.48 -11.76 9.93
C SER A 165 -2.31 -10.79 10.80
N LEU A 166 -2.02 -9.49 10.74
CA LEU A 166 -2.73 -8.47 11.53
C LEU A 166 -4.00 -7.93 10.85
N TRP A 167 -4.21 -8.20 9.56
CA TRP A 167 -5.38 -7.70 8.81
C TRP A 167 -6.46 -8.76 8.56
N GLY A 168 -6.21 -10.01 8.94
CA GLY A 168 -7.07 -11.18 8.68
C GLY A 168 -7.88 -11.69 9.88
N GLN A 169 -8.09 -10.90 10.93
CA GLN A 169 -8.95 -11.30 12.06
C GLN A 169 -10.38 -10.74 11.90
N PRO A 170 -11.42 -11.60 11.91
CA PRO A 170 -12.80 -11.14 11.87
C PRO A 170 -13.26 -10.71 13.27
N GLY A 171 -13.57 -9.42 13.41
CA GLY A 171 -14.48 -8.87 14.42
C GLY A 171 -13.94 -8.71 15.85
N ALA A 172 -13.85 -7.44 16.29
CA ALA A 172 -14.41 -6.92 17.54
C ALA A 172 -14.34 -5.38 17.52
#